data_AF-A0A1S1TZH7-F1
#
_entry.id   AF-A0A1S1TZH7-F1
#
_cell.length_a   1.000
_cell.length_b   1.000
_cell.length_c   1.000
_cell.angle_alpha   90.00
_cell.angle_beta   90.00
_cell.angle_gamma   90.00
#
_symmetry.space_group_name_H-M   'P 1'
#
loop_
_entity.id
_entity.type
_entity.pdbx_description
1 polymer ?
#
loop_
_entity_poly.entity_id
_entity_poly.type
_entity_poly.pdbx_seq_one_letter_code
_entity_poly.pdbx_strand_id
1 'polypeptide(L)'
;MKSTCAPIDPATIREADKVKLIALYGRVCPSDVLANDDPRRDCIAAEMLDIGLADSPDSALQVIAWWDPLVENLKPIVASVRRSFRHLKLEGHYGACA
;
A
#
# COMPACT_ATOMS: atom_id res chain seq x y z
N MET A 1 -3.37 19.46 -13.05
CA MET A 1 -4.61 18.83 -12.53
C MET A 1 -4.17 17.78 -11.51
N LYS A 2 -4.43 18.00 -10.22
CA LYS A 2 -4.17 16.99 -9.18
C LYS A 2 -5.34 16.01 -9.23
N SER A 3 -5.21 14.91 -9.97
CA SER A 3 -6.12 13.77 -9.80
C SER A 3 -5.67 13.05 -8.54
N THR A 4 -6.10 13.52 -7.37
CA THR A 4 -5.94 12.78 -6.12
C THR A 4 -7.11 11.81 -6.07
N CYS A 5 -6.87 10.57 -6.53
CA CYS A 5 -7.72 9.45 -6.13
C CYS A 5 -7.85 9.50 -4.60
N ALA A 6 -9.07 9.46 -4.09
CA ALA A 6 -9.28 9.47 -2.64
C ALA A 6 -8.57 8.25 -2.04
N PRO A 7 -7.89 8.38 -0.88
CA PRO A 7 -7.28 7.24 -0.21
C PRO A 7 -8.29 6.13 -0.02
N ILE A 8 -7.86 4.88 -0.17
CA ILE A 8 -8.76 3.75 0.02
C ILE A 8 -9.22 3.68 1.47
N ASP A 9 -10.53 3.58 1.67
CA ASP A 9 -11.10 3.31 2.98
C ASP A 9 -10.76 1.85 3.39
N PRO A 10 -10.00 1.64 4.49
CA PRO A 10 -9.63 0.29 4.94
C PRO A 10 -10.83 -0.63 5.19
N ALA A 11 -11.99 -0.07 5.55
CA ALA A 11 -13.21 -0.83 5.79
C ALA A 11 -13.78 -1.48 4.52
N THR A 12 -13.36 -1.02 3.34
CA THR A 12 -13.80 -1.56 2.04
C THR A 12 -12.94 -2.72 1.54
N ILE A 13 -11.80 -2.97 2.20
CA ILE A 13 -10.86 -4.03 1.81
C ILE A 13 -11.31 -5.35 2.45
N ARG A 14 -11.42 -6.40 1.65
CA ARG A 14 -11.75 -7.75 2.15
C ARG A 14 -10.66 -8.22 3.12
N GLU A 15 -11.05 -8.87 4.21
CA GLU A 15 -10.11 -9.40 5.21
C GLU A 15 -9.04 -10.32 4.61
N ALA A 16 -9.42 -11.21 3.68
CA ALA A 16 -8.47 -12.08 2.98
C ALA A 16 -7.41 -11.30 2.18
N ASP A 17 -7.77 -10.14 1.63
CA ASP A 17 -6.87 -9.28 0.89
C ASP A 17 -6.02 -8.43 1.83
N LYS A 18 -6.56 -7.97 2.97
CA LYS A 18 -5.75 -7.32 4.02
C LYS A 18 -4.61 -8.23 4.48
N VAL A 19 -4.85 -9.52 4.68
CA VAL A 19 -3.80 -10.50 5.02
C VAL A 19 -2.70 -10.55 3.95
N LYS A 20 -3.08 -10.57 2.66
CA LYS A 20 -2.13 -10.59 1.53
C LYS A 20 -1.31 -9.30 1.46
N LEU A 21 -1.95 -8.16 1.70
CA LEU A 21 -1.33 -6.82 1.69
C LEU A 21 -0.38 -6.64 2.87
N ILE A 22 -0.75 -7.11 4.07
CA ILE A 22 0.13 -7.11 5.23
C ILE A 22 1.32 -8.06 5.07
N ALA A 23 1.11 -9.23 4.44
CA ALA A 23 2.21 -10.12 4.07
C ALA A 23 3.12 -9.51 3.00
N LEU A 24 2.61 -8.63 2.13
CA LEU A 24 3.45 -7.83 1.23
C LEU A 24 4.25 -6.80 2.01
N TYR A 25 3.60 -6.04 2.90
CA TYR A 25 4.27 -5.07 3.76
C TYR A 25 5.44 -5.68 4.55
N GLY A 26 5.22 -6.81 5.23
CA GLY A 26 6.29 -7.47 6.00
C GLY A 26 7.47 -7.96 5.17
N ARG A 27 7.30 -8.15 3.85
CA ARG A 27 8.40 -8.47 2.93
C ARG A 27 9.21 -7.25 2.51
N VAL A 28 8.57 -6.09 2.36
CA VAL A 28 9.23 -4.85 1.93
C VAL A 28 9.80 -4.06 3.11
N CYS A 29 9.22 -4.22 4.30
CA CYS A 29 9.64 -3.58 5.55
C CYS A 29 9.96 -4.64 6.63
N PRO A 30 11.01 -5.47 6.45
CA PRO A 30 11.28 -6.60 7.34
C PRO A 30 11.61 -6.21 8.79
N SER A 31 12.00 -4.94 9.02
CA SER A 31 12.32 -4.42 10.35
C SER A 31 11.13 -3.84 11.11
N ASP A 32 10.00 -3.55 10.45
CA ASP A 32 8.76 -3.07 11.10
C ASP A 32 7.75 -4.21 11.17
N VAL A 33 7.84 -5.00 12.25
CA VAL A 33 7.01 -6.18 12.47
C VAL A 33 5.68 -5.78 13.10
N LEU A 34 4.57 -6.05 12.40
CA LEU A 34 3.22 -5.84 12.91
C LEU A 34 2.70 -7.09 13.64
N ALA A 35 2.35 -6.94 14.93
CA ALA A 35 1.59 -7.95 15.67
C ALA A 35 0.19 -8.13 15.05
N ASN A 36 -0.53 -9.19 15.44
CA ASN A 36 -1.87 -9.49 14.90
C ASN A 36 -2.94 -8.47 15.33
N ASP A 37 -2.76 -7.87 16.49
CA ASP A 37 -3.63 -6.86 17.11
C ASP A 37 -3.12 -5.42 16.88
N ASP A 38 -2.07 -5.25 16.06
CA ASP A 38 -1.54 -3.92 15.76
C ASP A 38 -2.63 -3.07 15.05
N PRO A 39 -3.02 -1.91 15.62
CA PRO A 39 -4.09 -1.10 15.08
C PRO A 39 -3.75 -0.47 13.72
N ARG A 40 -2.47 -0.45 13.34
CA ARG A 40 -2.01 0.09 12.05
C ARG A 40 -2.31 -0.84 10.87
N ARG A 41 -2.61 -2.12 11.11
CA ARG A 41 -2.75 -3.13 10.04
C ARG A 41 -3.74 -2.74 8.97
N ASP A 42 -4.90 -2.20 9.36
CA ASP A 42 -5.92 -1.80 8.41
C ASP A 42 -5.44 -0.64 7.53
N CYS A 43 -4.85 0.40 8.12
CA CYS A 43 -4.27 1.52 7.39
C CYS A 43 -3.13 1.08 6.47
N ILE A 44 -2.21 0.25 6.96
CA ILE A 44 -1.08 -0.25 6.17
C ILE A 44 -1.57 -1.10 4.99
N ALA A 45 -2.60 -1.92 5.18
CA ALA A 45 -3.21 -2.67 4.08
C ALA A 45 -3.75 -1.73 3.00
N ALA A 46 -4.46 -0.67 3.39
CA ALA A 46 -4.95 0.34 2.46
C ALA A 46 -3.82 1.07 1.73
N GLU A 47 -2.75 1.48 2.44
CA GLU A 47 -1.60 2.14 1.83
C GLU A 47 -0.86 1.24 0.84
N MET A 48 -0.68 -0.05 1.16
CA MET A 48 -0.09 -1.03 0.23
C MET A 48 -0.95 -1.19 -1.04
N LEU A 49 -2.27 -1.15 -0.88
CA LEU A 49 -3.21 -1.22 -1.99
C LEU A 49 -3.15 0.05 -2.85
N ASP A 50 -3.16 1.23 -2.23
CA ASP A 50 -3.03 2.53 -2.90
C ASP A 50 -1.70 2.64 -3.67
N ILE A 51 -0.57 2.22 -3.09
CA ILE A 51 0.73 2.17 -3.78
C ILE A 51 0.66 1.27 -5.02
N GLY A 52 0.01 0.11 -4.88
CA GLY A 52 -0.13 -0.89 -5.93
C GLY A 52 -1.00 -0.42 -7.09
N LEU A 53 -2.07 0.32 -6.79
CA LEU A 53 -3.04 0.83 -7.76
C LEU A 53 -2.66 2.18 -8.38
N ALA A 54 -1.76 2.94 -7.75
CA ALA A 54 -1.37 4.26 -8.26
C ALA A 54 -0.82 4.21 -9.70
N ASP A 55 -1.19 5.20 -10.52
CA ASP A 55 -0.83 5.24 -11.95
C ASP A 55 0.66 5.43 -12.19
N SER A 56 1.35 6.11 -11.27
CA SER A 56 2.77 6.46 -11.40
C SER A 56 3.55 6.17 -10.10
N PRO A 57 4.89 5.98 -10.20
CA PRO A 57 5.74 5.90 -9.02
C PRO A 57 5.65 7.13 -8.12
N ASP A 58 5.51 8.32 -8.70
CA ASP A 58 5.39 9.57 -7.94
C ASP A 58 4.07 9.62 -7.17
N SER A 59 2.96 9.22 -7.80
CA SER A 59 1.66 9.09 -7.12
C SER A 59 1.71 8.09 -5.98
N ALA A 60 2.39 6.95 -6.18
CA ALA A 60 2.59 5.96 -5.12
C ALA A 60 3.46 6.48 -3.96
N LEU A 61 4.47 7.30 -4.25
CA LEU A 61 5.28 7.95 -3.21
C LEU A 61 4.45 8.88 -2.34
N GLN A 62 3.47 9.60 -2.92
CA GLN A 62 2.62 10.51 -2.15
C GLN A 62 1.76 9.78 -1.10
N VAL A 63 1.41 8.50 -1.32
CA VAL A 63 0.62 7.69 -0.37
C VAL A 63 1.34 7.59 0.98
N ILE A 64 2.65 7.32 0.95
CA ILE A 64 3.46 7.07 2.14
C ILE A 64 4.48 8.18 2.43
N ALA A 65 4.37 9.34 1.77
CA ALA A 65 5.31 10.45 1.95
C ALA A 65 5.37 10.97 3.41
N TRP A 66 4.36 10.65 4.21
CA TRP A 66 4.30 10.98 5.62
C TRP A 66 5.08 10.01 6.53
N TRP A 67 5.47 8.84 6.02
CA TRP A 67 6.21 7.81 6.79
C TRP A 67 7.64 8.22 7.11
N ASP A 68 8.31 8.91 6.19
CA ASP A 68 9.70 9.35 6.34
C ASP A 68 9.85 10.76 5.73
N PRO A 69 10.44 11.74 6.46
CA PRO A 69 10.70 13.07 5.92
C PRO A 69 11.63 13.07 4.68
N LEU A 70 12.43 12.01 4.50
CA LEU A 70 13.31 11.80 3.36
C LEU A 70 12.67 10.83 2.37
N VAL A 71 11.92 11.39 1.41
CA VAL A 71 11.20 10.62 0.35
C VAL A 71 12.12 9.64 -0.41
N GLU A 72 13.41 9.93 -0.53
CA GLU A 72 14.38 9.03 -1.16
C GLU A 72 14.44 7.64 -0.48
N ASN A 73 14.25 7.57 0.84
CA ASN A 73 14.21 6.32 1.60
C ASN A 73 12.98 5.47 1.26
N LEU A 74 11.91 6.10 0.75
CA LEU A 74 10.64 5.44 0.43
C LEU A 74 10.62 4.88 -1.00
N LYS A 75 11.49 5.38 -1.90
CA LYS A 75 11.57 4.92 -3.30
C LYS A 75 11.78 3.40 -3.42
N PRO A 76 12.70 2.76 -2.67
CA PRO A 76 12.89 1.31 -2.73
C PRO A 76 11.64 0.53 -2.28
N ILE A 77 10.92 1.05 -1.28
CA ILE A 77 9.68 0.45 -0.76
C ILE A 77 8.61 0.51 -1.85
N VAL A 78 8.33 1.68 -2.40
CA VAL A 78 7.34 1.88 -3.47
C VAL A 78 7.66 1.00 -4.68
N ALA A 79 8.92 0.96 -5.13
CA ALA A 79 9.32 0.14 -6.26
C ALA A 79 9.08 -1.36 -6.00
N SER A 80 9.39 -1.83 -4.78
CA SER A 80 9.22 -3.22 -4.39
C SER A 80 7.73 -3.59 -4.26
N VAL A 81 6.93 -2.76 -3.59
CA VAL A 81 5.48 -2.96 -3.47
C VAL A 81 4.84 -3.03 -4.86
N ARG A 82 5.07 -2.03 -5.73
CA ARG A 82 4.51 -2.00 -7.10
C ARG A 82 4.93 -3.21 -7.92
N ARG A 83 6.19 -3.65 -7.81
CA ARG A 83 6.68 -4.84 -8.52
C ARG A 83 5.95 -6.10 -8.07
N SER A 84 5.84 -6.31 -6.76
CA SER A 84 5.20 -7.49 -6.19
C SER A 84 3.68 -7.47 -6.35
N PHE A 85 3.07 -6.28 -6.30
CA PHE A 85 1.63 -6.07 -6.43
C PHE A 85 1.08 -6.56 -7.77
N ARG A 86 1.83 -6.40 -8.87
CA ARG A 86 1.44 -6.91 -10.21
C ARG A 86 1.19 -8.42 -10.26
N HIS A 87 1.72 -9.18 -9.30
CA HIS A 87 1.54 -10.62 -9.20
C HIS A 87 0.63 -11.02 -8.04
N LEU A 88 0.13 -10.04 -7.27
CA LEU A 88 -0.74 -10.26 -6.12
C LEU A 88 -2.16 -10.49 -6.60
N LYS A 89 -2.73 -11.65 -6.25
CA LYS A 89 -4.12 -11.99 -6.59
C LYS A 89 -5.05 -11.55 -5.47
N LEU A 90 -5.64 -10.38 -5.66
CA LEU A 90 -6.69 -9.86 -4.78
C LEU A 90 -8.05 -10.36 -5.25
N GLU A 91 -8.94 -10.61 -4.28
CA GLU A 91 -10.32 -11.06 -4.55
C GLU A 91 -11.30 -9.91 -4.66
N GLY A 92 -11.00 -8.77 -4.05
CA GLY A 92 -11.80 -7.57 -4.17
C GLY A 92 -11.59 -6.87 -5.51
N HIS A 93 -12.63 -6.15 -5.95
CA HIS A 93 -12.60 -5.31 -7.13
C HIS A 93 -12.22 -3.89 -6.73
N TYR A 94 -10.92 -3.65 -6.57
CA TYR A 94 -10.39 -2.34 -6.24
C TYR A 94 -10.02 -1.64 -7.55
N GLY A 95 -10.76 -0.59 -7.91
CA GLY A 95 -10.46 0.19 -9.11
C GLY A 95 -9.22 1.05 -8.90
N ALA A 96 -8.36 1.15 -9.91
CA ALA A 96 -7.56 2.36 -10.07
C ALA A 96 -8.54 3.49 -10.44
N CYS A 97 -8.51 4.64 -9.75
CA CYS A 97 -9.31 5.78 -10.21
C CYS A 97 -8.95 6.06 -11.66
N ALA A 98 -9.97 6.11 -12.52
CA ALA A 98 -9.85 6.50 -13.92
C ALA A 98 -9.38 7.97 -14.09
#